data_AF-A0A2E7VGT2-F1
#
_entry.id   AF-A0A2E7VGT2-F1
#
_cell.length_a   1.000
_cell.length_b   1.000
_cell.length_c   1.000
_cell.angle_alpha   90.00
_cell.angle_beta   90.00
_cell.angle_gamma   90.00
#
_symmetry.space_group_name_H-M   'P 1'
#
loop_
_entity.id
_entity.type
_entity.pdbx_description
1 polymer ?
#
loop_
_entity_poly.entity_id
_entity_poly.type
_entity_poly.pdbx_seq_one_letter_code
_entity_poly.pdbx_strand_id
1 'polypeptide(L)'
;WGLVWQYYTDDNEGYFSDGMSMNMQGGWWRGEWVASLEKFWRKQDILLCPSATLARSTEASNYTLKPVHKNKRDNWSAIGSWNASFKHGGISLQPIPTRASYGNNNWLYNAQTDIQGRRKAWHWRTMSPSGHDLHNIPMFMDMMWRGGGPFQARMAPPAYNGEWSGYNQEMKHFAMDRHNGGIQGVFMDHSVQHVPIKKLWKLKWHRNYDQAYKPAWPRWMAGFPEH
;
A
#
# COMPACT_ATOMS: atom_id res chain seq x y z
N TRP A 1 8.04 -0.93 9.72
CA TRP A 1 6.58 -1.10 9.63
C TRP A 1 6.07 -2.29 10.42
N GLY A 2 6.70 -3.47 10.35
CA GLY A 2 6.32 -4.63 11.17
C GLY A 2 6.16 -4.32 12.66
N LEU A 3 7.25 -3.90 13.30
CA LEU A 3 7.23 -3.52 14.73
C LEU A 3 6.25 -2.38 15.05
N VAL A 4 6.09 -1.42 14.13
CA VAL A 4 5.16 -0.29 14.32
C VAL A 4 3.71 -0.78 14.42
N TRP A 5 3.33 -1.72 13.55
CA TRP A 5 2.02 -2.36 13.64
C TRP A 5 1.91 -3.27 14.86
N GLN A 6 2.97 -4.01 15.22
CA GLN A 6 2.97 -4.84 16.44
C GLN A 6 2.68 -4.02 17.69
N TYR A 7 3.38 -2.89 17.88
CA TYR A 7 3.13 -1.99 19.01
C TYR A 7 1.70 -1.43 19.00
N TYR A 8 1.17 -1.10 17.82
CA TYR A 8 -0.23 -0.71 17.72
C TYR A 8 -1.16 -1.84 18.18
N THR A 9 -0.98 -3.05 17.67
CA THR A 9 -1.86 -4.17 18.00
C THR A 9 -1.73 -4.60 19.46
N ASP A 10 -0.54 -4.53 20.07
CA ASP A 10 -0.32 -4.81 21.49
C ASP A 10 -1.13 -3.84 22.37
N ASP A 11 -1.16 -2.55 22.01
CA ASP A 11 -1.96 -1.52 22.67
C ASP A 11 -3.48 -1.68 22.43
N ASN A 12 -3.90 -2.52 21.48
CA ASN A 12 -5.29 -2.65 21.01
C ASN A 12 -5.77 -4.11 21.04
N GLU A 13 -5.38 -4.88 22.05
CA GLU A 13 -5.85 -6.26 22.30
C GLU A 13 -5.64 -7.21 21.10
N GLY A 14 -4.57 -6.99 20.33
CA GLY A 14 -4.23 -7.76 19.13
C GLY A 14 -4.95 -7.34 17.84
N TYR A 15 -5.77 -6.28 17.88
CA TYR A 15 -6.53 -5.80 16.73
C TYR A 15 -5.83 -4.66 15.97
N PHE A 16 -5.97 -4.69 14.64
CA PHE A 16 -5.65 -3.56 13.77
C PHE A 16 -6.66 -2.42 13.95
N SER A 17 -6.34 -1.23 13.42
CA SER A 17 -7.27 -0.10 13.39
C SER A 17 -8.55 -0.46 12.61
N ASP A 18 -9.66 0.23 12.87
CA ASP A 18 -10.94 -0.09 12.22
C ASP A 18 -11.09 0.45 10.79
N GLY A 19 -10.14 1.28 10.33
CA GLY A 19 -10.12 1.89 9.01
C GLY A 19 -11.10 3.07 8.81
N MET A 20 -11.81 3.51 9.85
CA MET A 20 -12.87 4.55 9.75
C MET A 20 -12.91 5.57 10.90
N SER A 21 -12.63 5.18 12.16
CA SER A 21 -12.89 6.01 13.36
C SER A 21 -12.05 7.27 13.47
N MET A 22 -10.95 7.37 12.72
CA MET A 22 -10.18 8.62 12.65
C MET A 22 -10.92 9.77 11.94
N ASN A 23 -12.21 9.57 11.59
CA ASN A 23 -13.18 10.57 11.10
C ASN A 23 -12.57 11.61 10.15
N MET A 24 -11.78 11.12 9.20
CA MET A 24 -11.13 11.97 8.23
C MET A 24 -12.11 12.32 7.13
N GLN A 25 -12.48 13.60 7.09
CA GLN A 25 -13.41 14.18 6.11
C GLN A 25 -13.03 13.76 4.68
N GLY A 26 -14.03 13.41 3.86
CA GLY A 26 -13.86 13.21 2.41
C GLY A 26 -13.38 11.82 1.93
N GLY A 27 -13.62 10.74 2.68
CA GLY A 27 -13.39 9.37 2.16
C GLY A 27 -11.94 8.89 2.21
N TRP A 28 -11.16 9.41 3.17
CA TRP A 28 -9.73 9.14 3.34
C TRP A 28 -9.39 7.76 3.95
N TRP A 29 -10.36 6.84 4.00
CA TRP A 29 -10.24 5.53 4.68
C TRP A 29 -9.08 4.64 4.19
N ARG A 30 -8.50 4.91 3.00
CA ARG A 30 -7.31 4.19 2.51
C ARG A 30 -6.00 4.63 3.19
N GLY A 31 -5.98 5.83 3.76
CA GLY A 31 -4.84 6.38 4.47
C GLY A 31 -4.99 6.32 5.99
N GLU A 32 -6.10 5.80 6.52
CA GLU A 32 -6.43 5.87 7.95
C GLU A 32 -5.30 5.36 8.84
N TRP A 33 -4.59 4.32 8.40
CA TRP A 33 -3.46 3.72 9.11
C TRP A 33 -2.39 4.75 9.49
N VAL A 34 -2.28 5.85 8.75
CA VAL A 34 -1.27 6.85 9.06
C VAL A 34 -1.60 7.59 10.34
N ALA A 35 -2.86 7.92 10.59
CA ALA A 35 -3.27 8.51 11.86
C ALA A 35 -3.16 7.52 13.00
N SER A 36 -3.65 6.29 12.81
CA SER A 36 -3.61 5.29 13.87
C SER A 36 -2.18 4.98 14.31
N LEU A 37 -1.22 5.03 13.37
CA LEU A 37 0.19 4.76 13.66
C LEU A 37 1.01 6.00 14.02
N GLU A 38 0.46 7.21 13.94
CA GLU A 38 1.22 8.46 14.04
C GLU A 38 2.09 8.56 15.29
N LYS A 39 1.55 8.13 16.44
CA LYS A 39 2.27 8.14 17.71
C LYS A 39 3.58 7.32 17.69
N PHE A 40 3.72 6.40 16.74
CA PHE A 40 4.84 5.47 16.62
C PHE A 40 5.89 5.86 15.56
N TRP A 41 5.59 6.74 14.61
CA TRP A 41 6.54 7.18 13.58
C TRP A 41 6.86 8.67 13.72
N ARG A 42 7.68 9.05 14.70
CA ARG A 42 8.01 10.47 14.96
C ARG A 42 8.84 11.18 13.88
N LYS A 43 9.40 10.45 12.90
CA LYS A 43 10.20 11.01 11.79
C LYS A 43 9.58 10.63 10.45
N GLN A 44 9.36 11.62 9.59
CA GLN A 44 8.76 11.45 8.26
C GLN A 44 9.56 10.52 7.35
N ASP A 45 10.87 10.37 7.56
CA ASP A 45 11.74 9.57 6.70
C ASP A 45 11.38 8.07 6.66
N ILE A 46 10.77 7.52 7.72
CA ILE A 46 10.36 6.10 7.75
C ILE A 46 9.24 5.79 6.73
N LEU A 47 8.54 6.82 6.24
CA LEU A 47 7.52 6.70 5.22
C LEU A 47 8.10 6.56 3.80
N LEU A 48 9.41 6.74 3.63
CA LEU A 48 10.07 6.80 2.33
C LEU A 48 11.07 5.68 2.13
N CYS A 49 10.94 5.02 0.98
CA CYS A 49 11.93 4.15 0.41
C CYS A 49 13.09 5.00 -0.12
N PRO A 50 14.35 4.62 0.16
CA PRO A 50 15.53 5.27 -0.43
C PRO A 50 15.52 5.33 -1.96
N SER A 51 14.84 4.38 -2.63
CA SER A 51 14.67 4.34 -4.08
C SER A 51 13.53 5.21 -4.61
N ALA A 52 12.78 5.91 -3.75
CA ALA A 52 11.62 6.73 -4.13
C ALA A 52 11.94 8.23 -4.13
N THR A 53 12.97 8.65 -4.86
CA THR A 53 13.55 10.00 -4.74
C THR A 53 12.88 11.06 -5.61
N LEU A 54 11.95 10.67 -6.49
CA LEU A 54 11.31 11.56 -7.45
C LEU A 54 9.82 11.78 -7.13
N ALA A 55 9.22 12.67 -7.89
CA ALA A 55 7.78 12.87 -7.99
C ALA A 55 7.36 12.76 -9.46
N ARG A 56 6.11 12.37 -9.74
CA ARG A 56 5.57 12.37 -11.10
C ARG A 56 4.84 13.67 -11.43
N SER A 57 4.96 14.13 -12.66
CA SER A 57 4.39 15.42 -13.10
C SER A 57 2.87 15.44 -13.19
N THR A 58 2.25 14.31 -13.55
CA THR A 58 0.80 14.18 -13.78
C THR A 58 0.34 12.75 -13.51
N GLU A 59 -0.98 12.54 -13.42
CA GLU A 59 -1.62 11.24 -13.32
C GLU A 59 -1.70 10.48 -14.66
N ALA A 60 -1.56 11.18 -15.78
CA ALA A 60 -1.60 10.60 -17.12
C ALA A 60 -0.42 9.65 -17.40
N SER A 61 -0.55 8.84 -18.46
CA SER A 61 0.46 7.85 -18.87
C SER A 61 1.78 8.44 -19.36
N ASN A 62 1.75 9.65 -19.90
CA ASN A 62 2.93 10.38 -20.40
C ASN A 62 3.64 11.21 -19.30
N TYR A 63 3.51 10.81 -18.04
CA TYR A 63 4.14 11.54 -16.93
C TYR A 63 5.67 11.53 -17.05
N THR A 64 6.28 12.60 -16.54
CA THR A 64 7.74 12.67 -16.36
C THR A 64 8.08 12.58 -14.88
N LEU A 65 9.28 12.09 -14.57
CA LEU A 65 9.79 12.06 -13.21
C LEU A 65 10.62 13.31 -12.94
N LYS A 66 10.40 13.92 -11.79
CA LYS A 66 11.02 15.19 -11.38
C LYS A 66 11.66 15.02 -10.00
N PRO A 67 12.87 15.56 -9.78
CA PRO A 67 13.46 15.59 -8.45
C PRO A 67 12.52 16.26 -7.46
N VAL A 68 12.45 15.72 -6.24
CA VAL A 68 11.67 16.31 -5.16
C VAL A 68 12.51 16.35 -3.90
N HIS A 69 12.45 17.48 -3.20
CA HIS A 69 13.01 17.58 -1.87
C HIS A 69 12.01 17.02 -0.86
N LYS A 70 12.47 16.07 -0.04
CA LYS A 70 11.69 15.59 1.09
C LYS A 70 11.32 16.77 1.98
N ASN A 71 10.11 16.73 2.54
CA ASN A 71 9.63 17.70 3.51
C ASN A 71 9.70 19.14 2.96
N LYS A 72 9.42 19.33 1.66
CA LYS A 72 9.17 20.64 1.04
C LYS A 72 7.86 20.60 0.26
N ARG A 73 7.19 21.75 0.16
CA ARG A 73 6.02 21.88 -0.72
C ARG A 73 6.46 21.80 -2.17
N ASP A 74 5.67 21.11 -2.96
CA ASP A 74 5.82 21.01 -4.40
C ASP A 74 4.44 20.93 -5.07
N ASN A 75 4.41 21.22 -6.37
CA ASN A 75 3.19 21.21 -7.19
C ASN A 75 3.07 19.93 -8.02
N TRP A 76 3.84 18.89 -7.72
CA TRP A 76 3.78 17.61 -8.44
C TRP A 76 2.53 16.81 -8.08
N SER A 77 2.27 15.72 -8.81
CA SER A 77 1.10 14.89 -8.57
C SER A 77 1.06 14.35 -7.12
N ALA A 78 -0.15 14.12 -6.63
CA ALA A 78 -0.38 13.54 -5.31
C ALA A 78 -0.05 12.04 -5.26
N ILE A 79 0.00 11.36 -6.39
CA ILE A 79 0.32 9.93 -6.50
C ILE A 79 1.79 9.70 -6.84
N GLY A 80 2.27 8.49 -6.56
CA GLY A 80 3.62 8.04 -6.82
C GLY A 80 3.73 7.18 -8.07
N SER A 81 4.84 6.46 -8.16
CA SER A 81 5.16 5.46 -9.19
C SER A 81 6.39 4.66 -8.75
N TRP A 82 6.94 3.83 -9.64
CA TRP A 82 8.10 2.97 -9.41
C TRP A 82 9.33 3.69 -8.83
N ASN A 83 9.60 4.95 -9.20
CA ASN A 83 10.66 5.79 -8.61
C ASN A 83 10.11 7.10 -8.04
N ALA A 84 8.78 7.19 -7.86
CA ALA A 84 8.14 8.39 -7.33
C ALA A 84 7.46 8.11 -5.99
N SER A 85 7.73 8.98 -5.02
CA SER A 85 6.94 9.07 -3.79
C SER A 85 5.61 9.76 -4.06
N PHE A 86 4.60 9.45 -3.25
CA PHE A 86 3.28 10.09 -3.28
C PHE A 86 3.14 11.11 -2.13
N LYS A 87 2.18 12.03 -2.26
CA LYS A 87 1.84 13.00 -1.21
C LYS A 87 0.92 12.32 -0.20
N HIS A 88 1.47 12.10 0.98
CA HIS A 88 0.78 11.40 2.05
C HIS A 88 -0.46 12.17 2.52
N GLY A 89 -0.44 13.51 2.53
CA GLY A 89 -1.53 14.35 3.09
C GLY A 89 -1.20 14.83 4.50
N GLY A 90 -2.08 15.60 5.13
CA GLY A 90 -1.89 16.12 6.48
C GLY A 90 -2.86 15.47 7.46
N ILE A 91 -2.33 14.87 8.53
CA ILE A 91 -3.10 14.36 9.67
C ILE A 91 -2.83 15.19 10.94
N SER A 92 -1.60 15.68 11.11
CA SER A 92 -1.13 16.24 12.39
C SER A 92 -0.71 17.70 12.34
N LEU A 93 -1.38 18.52 11.52
CA LEU A 93 -1.02 19.94 11.38
C LEU A 93 0.43 20.15 10.91
N GLN A 94 1.07 19.12 10.33
CA GLN A 94 2.42 19.24 9.79
C GLN A 94 2.45 20.38 8.78
N PRO A 95 3.36 21.37 8.91
CA PRO A 95 3.35 22.56 8.07
C PRO A 95 3.63 22.25 6.58
N ILE A 96 4.14 21.05 6.30
CA ILE A 96 4.59 20.59 4.99
C ILE A 96 4.00 19.21 4.69
N PRO A 97 3.47 18.96 3.46
CA PRO A 97 2.97 17.66 3.07
C PRO A 97 4.07 16.60 3.19
N THR A 98 3.84 15.60 4.03
CA THR A 98 4.70 14.44 4.12
C THR A 98 4.68 13.69 2.79
N ARG A 99 5.83 13.26 2.28
CA ARG A 99 5.89 12.31 1.15
C ARG A 99 6.06 10.91 1.69
N ALA A 100 5.47 9.94 1.01
CA ALA A 100 5.55 8.53 1.36
C ALA A 100 5.72 7.68 0.11
N SER A 101 6.23 6.47 0.26
CA SER A 101 6.31 5.49 -0.83
C SER A 101 5.94 4.09 -0.38
N TYR A 102 5.46 3.97 0.85
CA TYR A 102 4.92 2.75 1.40
C TYR A 102 3.45 2.93 1.75
N GLY A 103 2.71 1.83 1.82
CA GLY A 103 1.31 1.85 2.21
C GLY A 103 0.80 0.53 2.71
N ASN A 104 -0.41 0.61 3.27
CA ASN A 104 -1.09 -0.47 3.96
C ASN A 104 -1.82 -1.43 3.02
N ASN A 105 -1.84 -2.72 3.38
CA ASN A 105 -2.89 -3.62 2.96
C ASN A 105 -4.20 -3.26 3.68
N ASN A 106 -5.15 -2.65 2.97
CA ASN A 106 -6.40 -2.19 3.57
C ASN A 106 -7.35 -3.33 4.01
N TRP A 107 -7.01 -4.59 3.76
CA TRP A 107 -7.72 -5.74 4.32
C TRP A 107 -7.34 -6.05 5.76
N LEU A 108 -6.31 -5.41 6.32
CA LEU A 108 -5.91 -5.62 7.71
C LEU A 108 -6.95 -5.14 8.72
N TYR A 109 -7.65 -4.05 8.40
CA TYR A 109 -8.48 -3.32 9.34
C TYR A 109 -9.44 -4.22 10.14
N ASN A 110 -9.62 -3.91 11.42
CA ASN A 110 -10.67 -4.46 12.27
C ASN A 110 -12.04 -3.86 11.88
N ALA A 111 -12.43 -4.11 10.64
CA ALA A 111 -13.58 -3.47 10.00
C ALA A 111 -14.87 -3.78 10.78
N GLN A 112 -15.64 -2.73 11.07
CA GLN A 112 -16.95 -2.84 11.74
C GLN A 112 -18.10 -2.97 10.74
N THR A 113 -17.91 -2.49 9.52
CA THR A 113 -18.81 -2.60 8.37
C THR A 113 -17.99 -2.80 7.09
N ASP A 114 -18.66 -2.88 5.94
CA ASP A 114 -18.00 -2.89 4.63
C ASP A 114 -17.33 -1.54 4.36
N ILE A 115 -16.10 -1.56 3.83
CA ILE A 115 -15.29 -0.35 3.63
C ILE A 115 -14.92 -0.23 2.15
N GLN A 116 -15.46 0.75 1.42
CA GLN A 116 -15.12 1.01 0.01
C GLN A 116 -15.29 -0.22 -0.91
N GLY A 117 -16.37 -0.98 -0.70
CA GLY A 117 -16.67 -2.22 -1.44
C GLY A 117 -15.91 -3.45 -0.94
N ARG A 118 -15.11 -3.32 0.12
CA ARG A 118 -14.42 -4.43 0.78
C ARG A 118 -15.31 -5.02 1.87
N ARG A 119 -15.73 -6.27 1.71
CA ARG A 119 -16.60 -6.95 2.67
C ARG A 119 -15.94 -7.07 4.04
N LYS A 120 -16.66 -6.72 5.11
CA LYS A 120 -16.21 -6.86 6.51
C LYS A 120 -15.67 -8.26 6.78
N ALA A 121 -16.39 -9.29 6.33
CA ALA A 121 -16.06 -10.70 6.57
C ALA A 121 -14.72 -11.15 5.96
N TRP A 122 -14.16 -10.40 5.01
CA TRP A 122 -12.90 -10.77 4.36
C TRP A 122 -11.66 -10.14 5.02
N HIS A 123 -11.84 -9.18 5.93
CA HIS A 123 -10.74 -8.51 6.60
C HIS A 123 -10.03 -9.42 7.62
N TRP A 124 -8.75 -9.19 7.83
CA TRP A 124 -7.92 -9.96 8.77
C TRP A 124 -8.22 -9.63 10.22
N ARG A 125 -8.40 -8.33 10.55
CA ARG A 125 -8.77 -7.80 11.87
C ARG A 125 -7.70 -7.91 12.95
N THR A 126 -6.96 -9.01 13.00
CA THR A 126 -5.91 -9.28 13.99
C THR A 126 -4.57 -9.60 13.32
N MET A 127 -3.47 -9.35 14.03
CA MET A 127 -2.10 -9.63 13.56
C MET A 127 -1.80 -11.13 13.40
N SER A 128 -2.43 -11.96 14.24
CA SER A 128 -2.17 -13.40 14.33
C SER A 128 -3.43 -14.23 14.01
N PRO A 129 -3.96 -14.18 12.77
CA PRO A 129 -5.10 -15.01 12.39
C PRO A 129 -4.70 -16.49 12.36
N SER A 130 -5.47 -17.34 13.04
CA SER A 130 -5.21 -18.79 13.07
C SER A 130 -5.50 -19.47 11.73
N GLY A 131 -4.77 -20.55 11.44
CA GLY A 131 -5.01 -21.39 10.25
C GLY A 131 -4.50 -20.81 8.92
N HIS A 132 -3.64 -19.79 8.97
CA HIS A 132 -3.08 -19.17 7.77
C HIS A 132 -1.55 -19.06 7.83
N ASP A 133 -0.93 -19.14 6.65
CA ASP A 133 0.50 -18.86 6.49
C ASP A 133 0.76 -17.35 6.55
N LEU A 134 1.23 -16.88 7.71
CA LEU A 134 1.51 -15.46 7.96
C LEU A 134 2.65 -14.92 7.09
N HIS A 135 3.55 -15.80 6.61
CA HIS A 135 4.63 -15.43 5.69
C HIS A 135 4.12 -15.05 4.30
N ASN A 136 2.87 -15.37 3.98
CA ASN A 136 2.24 -15.09 2.68
C ASN A 136 1.14 -14.02 2.75
N ILE A 137 0.90 -13.42 3.93
CA ILE A 137 -0.08 -12.33 4.10
C ILE A 137 0.65 -10.98 4.12
N PRO A 138 0.49 -10.13 3.09
CA PRO A 138 1.13 -8.84 3.04
C PRO A 138 0.49 -7.90 4.07
N MET A 139 1.33 -7.21 4.83
CA MET A 139 0.90 -6.20 5.80
C MET A 139 1.14 -4.79 5.27
N PHE A 140 2.35 -4.53 4.79
CA PHE A 140 2.76 -3.17 4.41
C PHE A 140 3.84 -3.22 3.33
N MET A 141 3.67 -2.48 2.25
CA MET A 141 4.50 -2.67 1.05
C MET A 141 4.84 -1.33 0.38
N ASP A 142 5.77 -1.36 -0.57
CA ASP A 142 5.93 -0.26 -1.51
C ASP A 142 4.63 0.03 -2.25
N MET A 143 4.39 1.32 -2.49
CA MET A 143 3.07 1.78 -2.86
C MET A 143 3.14 3.14 -3.56
N MET A 144 2.27 3.36 -4.55
CA MET A 144 2.10 4.67 -5.20
C MET A 144 0.94 5.49 -4.65
N TRP A 145 0.10 4.92 -3.78
CA TRP A 145 -1.00 5.60 -3.12
C TRP A 145 -1.34 4.99 -1.76
N ARG A 146 -1.51 5.84 -0.73
CA ARG A 146 -1.80 5.58 0.71
C ARG A 146 -2.16 4.15 1.14
N GLY A 147 -3.07 3.48 0.45
CA GLY A 147 -3.50 2.12 0.76
C GLY A 147 -4.11 1.46 -0.47
N GLY A 148 -4.20 0.13 -0.43
CA GLY A 148 -4.93 -0.65 -1.41
C GLY A 148 -5.42 -1.95 -0.79
N GLY A 149 -6.55 -2.46 -1.28
CA GLY A 149 -7.05 -3.77 -0.90
C GLY A 149 -7.53 -4.52 -2.14
N PRO A 150 -6.62 -5.09 -2.95
CA PRO A 150 -7.00 -5.81 -4.16
C PRO A 150 -8.00 -6.93 -3.89
N PHE A 151 -9.02 -7.04 -4.74
CA PHE A 151 -9.96 -8.15 -4.86
C PHE A 151 -10.41 -8.26 -6.31
N GLN A 152 -11.21 -9.28 -6.65
CA GLN A 152 -11.54 -9.67 -8.03
C GLN A 152 -11.75 -8.51 -9.03
N ALA A 153 -12.52 -7.47 -8.67
CA ALA A 153 -12.80 -6.33 -9.56
C ALA A 153 -11.67 -5.27 -9.67
N ARG A 154 -10.57 -5.44 -8.93
CA ARG A 154 -9.46 -4.48 -8.72
C ARG A 154 -8.08 -5.13 -8.86
N MET A 155 -8.02 -6.27 -9.55
CA MET A 155 -6.82 -7.12 -9.71
C MET A 155 -6.20 -7.05 -11.12
N ALA A 156 -6.62 -6.10 -11.96
CA ALA A 156 -6.03 -5.93 -13.28
C ALA A 156 -4.54 -5.52 -13.17
N PRO A 157 -3.64 -6.13 -13.94
CA PRO A 157 -2.24 -5.70 -14.01
C PRO A 157 -2.12 -4.31 -14.65
N PRO A 158 -1.05 -3.56 -14.31
CA PRO A 158 -0.82 -2.26 -14.94
C PRO A 158 -0.45 -2.46 -16.42
N ALA A 159 -0.98 -1.65 -17.33
CA ALA A 159 -0.65 -1.66 -18.76
C ALA A 159 0.78 -1.16 -19.05
N TYR A 160 1.35 -0.37 -18.14
CA TYR A 160 2.73 0.10 -18.15
C TYR A 160 3.22 0.31 -16.71
N ASN A 161 4.54 0.30 -16.50
CA ASN A 161 5.13 0.47 -15.17
C ASN A 161 4.76 1.84 -14.58
N GLY A 162 4.05 1.84 -13.44
CA GLY A 162 3.58 3.07 -12.80
C GLY A 162 2.23 3.59 -13.27
N GLU A 163 1.42 2.76 -13.94
CA GLU A 163 0.06 3.14 -14.32
C GLU A 163 -0.78 3.53 -13.11
N TRP A 164 -1.44 4.68 -13.24
CA TRP A 164 -2.51 5.10 -12.36
C TRP A 164 -3.82 5.10 -13.13
N SER A 165 -4.82 4.41 -12.60
CA SER A 165 -6.16 4.29 -13.19
C SER A 165 -7.25 4.64 -12.18
N GLY A 166 -6.91 5.48 -11.20
CA GLY A 166 -7.78 5.86 -10.10
C GLY A 166 -7.78 4.89 -8.92
N TYR A 167 -8.36 5.36 -7.81
CA TYR A 167 -8.31 4.71 -6.50
C TYR A 167 -8.99 3.33 -6.42
N ASN A 168 -9.78 2.95 -7.44
CA ASN A 168 -10.46 1.65 -7.51
C ASN A 168 -9.63 0.58 -8.24
N GLN A 169 -8.40 0.87 -8.69
CA GLN A 169 -7.53 -0.08 -9.38
C GLN A 169 -6.38 -0.53 -8.47
N GLU A 170 -6.75 -1.13 -7.35
CA GLU A 170 -5.90 -1.22 -6.15
C GLU A 170 -4.68 -2.13 -6.30
N MET A 171 -4.72 -3.18 -7.13
CA MET A 171 -3.51 -3.98 -7.41
C MET A 171 -2.43 -3.14 -8.10
N LYS A 172 -2.83 -2.21 -8.98
CA LYS A 172 -1.89 -1.30 -9.66
C LYS A 172 -1.17 -0.39 -8.69
N HIS A 173 -1.74 -0.15 -7.49
CA HIS A 173 -1.09 0.68 -6.48
C HIS A 173 0.20 0.06 -5.92
N PHE A 174 0.34 -1.27 -6.04
CA PHE A 174 1.50 -2.04 -5.59
C PHE A 174 2.35 -2.52 -6.77
N ALA A 175 1.70 -2.94 -7.87
CA ALA A 175 2.36 -3.56 -9.01
C ALA A 175 3.19 -2.55 -9.82
N MET A 176 4.44 -2.38 -9.43
CA MET A 176 5.42 -1.53 -10.09
C MET A 176 6.83 -2.07 -9.90
N ASP A 177 7.74 -1.75 -10.82
CA ASP A 177 9.14 -2.16 -10.71
C ASP A 177 9.97 -1.12 -9.93
N ARG A 178 9.84 -1.12 -8.60
CA ARG A 178 10.63 -0.24 -7.72
C ARG A 178 11.98 -0.85 -7.36
N HIS A 179 12.02 -2.17 -7.25
CA HIS A 179 13.17 -2.93 -6.76
C HIS A 179 13.51 -4.10 -7.69
N ASN A 180 14.03 -3.81 -8.88
CA ASN A 180 14.61 -4.80 -9.81
C ASN A 180 13.70 -6.03 -10.07
N GLY A 181 12.58 -5.79 -10.73
CA GLY A 181 11.54 -6.76 -11.04
C GLY A 181 10.54 -7.01 -9.91
N GLY A 182 10.51 -6.17 -8.88
CA GLY A 182 9.71 -6.37 -7.69
C GLY A 182 9.46 -5.13 -6.82
N ILE A 183 8.83 -5.39 -5.68
CA ILE A 183 8.67 -4.46 -4.57
C ILE A 183 9.13 -5.09 -3.25
N GLN A 184 9.40 -4.26 -2.25
CA GLN A 184 9.62 -4.71 -0.88
C GLN A 184 8.30 -4.73 -0.11
N GLY A 185 8.14 -5.74 0.74
CA GLY A 185 6.98 -5.90 1.60
C GLY A 185 7.33 -6.45 2.97
N VAL A 186 6.55 -6.05 3.97
CA VAL A 186 6.49 -6.65 5.30
C VAL A 186 5.24 -7.51 5.39
N PHE A 187 5.38 -8.70 5.97
CA PHE A 187 4.33 -9.72 6.09
C PHE A 187 3.89 -9.86 7.55
N MET A 188 2.77 -10.57 7.79
CA MET A 188 2.19 -10.74 9.14
C MET A 188 3.10 -11.49 10.12
N ASP A 189 4.02 -12.30 9.62
CA ASP A 189 5.08 -12.94 10.43
C ASP A 189 6.25 -12.00 10.75
N HIS A 190 6.14 -10.72 10.40
CA HIS A 190 7.18 -9.69 10.48
C HIS A 190 8.37 -9.87 9.53
N SER A 191 8.35 -10.88 8.65
CA SER A 191 9.37 -11.03 7.63
C SER A 191 9.34 -9.87 6.65
N VAL A 192 10.53 -9.50 6.16
CA VAL A 192 10.70 -8.55 5.07
C VAL A 192 11.12 -9.34 3.84
N GLN A 193 10.39 -9.18 2.75
CA GLN A 193 10.65 -9.92 1.52
C GLN A 193 10.74 -8.98 0.32
N HIS A 194 11.60 -9.36 -0.62
CA HIS A 194 11.46 -8.96 -2.01
C HIS A 194 10.33 -9.76 -2.63
N VAL A 195 9.41 -9.06 -3.27
CA VAL A 195 8.23 -9.63 -3.91
C VAL A 195 8.31 -9.34 -5.40
N PRO A 196 8.62 -10.35 -6.23
CA PRO A 196 8.52 -10.22 -7.68
C PRO A 196 7.13 -9.70 -8.07
N ILE A 197 7.04 -8.81 -9.07
CA ILE A 197 5.78 -8.11 -9.37
C ILE A 197 4.63 -9.10 -9.61
N LYS A 198 4.85 -10.19 -10.36
CA LYS A 198 3.81 -11.19 -10.63
C LYS A 198 3.40 -12.01 -9.40
N LYS A 199 4.30 -12.17 -8.41
CA LYS A 199 4.01 -12.85 -7.14
C LYS A 199 2.94 -12.10 -6.32
N LEU A 200 2.72 -10.80 -6.55
CA LEU A 200 1.65 -10.03 -5.88
C LEU A 200 0.27 -10.68 -6.04
N TRP A 201 -0.02 -11.31 -7.17
CA TRP A 201 -1.29 -12.01 -7.40
C TRP A 201 -1.40 -13.34 -6.66
N LYS A 202 -0.29 -13.87 -6.14
CA LYS A 202 -0.22 -15.13 -5.39
C LYS A 202 -0.17 -14.92 -3.88
N LEU A 203 -0.06 -13.68 -3.41
CA LEU A 203 -0.14 -13.36 -1.98
C LEU A 203 -1.57 -13.50 -1.44
N LYS A 204 -1.71 -13.75 -0.14
CA LYS A 204 -3.00 -13.85 0.54
C LYS A 204 -3.44 -12.48 1.07
N TRP A 205 -3.96 -11.62 0.19
CA TRP A 205 -4.33 -10.24 0.57
C TRP A 205 -5.45 -10.16 1.61
N HIS A 206 -6.44 -11.05 1.53
CA HIS A 206 -7.60 -11.11 2.43
C HIS A 206 -8.04 -12.55 2.66
N ARG A 207 -8.91 -12.79 3.65
CA ARG A 207 -9.32 -14.15 4.07
C ARG A 207 -9.88 -14.98 2.91
N ASN A 208 -10.74 -14.37 2.09
CA ASN A 208 -11.36 -14.99 0.91
C ASN A 208 -10.61 -14.74 -0.42
N TYR A 209 -9.32 -14.44 -0.39
CA TYR A 209 -8.58 -14.09 -1.62
C TYR A 209 -8.33 -15.33 -2.46
N ASP A 210 -8.68 -15.25 -3.75
CA ASP A 210 -8.43 -16.30 -4.74
C ASP A 210 -7.01 -16.18 -5.30
N GLN A 211 -6.14 -17.09 -4.85
CA GLN A 211 -4.74 -17.17 -5.31
C GLN A 211 -4.59 -17.97 -6.62
N ALA A 212 -5.65 -18.62 -7.11
CA ALA A 212 -5.64 -19.31 -8.39
C ALA A 212 -5.69 -18.31 -9.55
N TYR A 213 -6.30 -17.13 -9.35
CA TYR A 213 -6.36 -16.07 -10.35
C TYR A 213 -5.00 -15.80 -10.99
N LYS A 214 -4.98 -15.79 -12.32
CA LYS A 214 -3.82 -15.48 -13.15
C LYS A 214 -4.26 -14.51 -14.24
N PRO A 215 -3.91 -13.22 -14.14
CA PRO A 215 -4.25 -12.26 -15.18
C PRO A 215 -3.46 -12.52 -16.45
N ALA A 216 -3.96 -12.03 -17.58
CA ALA A 216 -3.15 -11.89 -18.79
C ALA A 216 -2.10 -10.80 -18.56
N TRP A 217 -0.81 -11.16 -18.63
CA TRP A 217 0.28 -10.21 -18.40
C TRP A 217 0.45 -9.24 -19.57
N PRO A 218 0.48 -7.92 -19.32
CA PRO A 218 0.83 -6.93 -20.33
C PRO A 218 2.28 -7.13 -20.81
N ARG A 219 2.58 -6.66 -22.02
CA ARG A 219 3.87 -6.91 -22.69
C ARG A 219 5.08 -6.52 -21.84
N TRP A 220 5.02 -5.40 -21.13
CA TRP A 220 6.13 -4.95 -20.29
C TRP A 220 6.40 -5.87 -19.09
N MET A 221 5.44 -6.71 -18.70
CA MET A 221 5.60 -7.69 -17.63
C MET A 221 6.04 -9.07 -18.12
N ALA A 222 6.12 -9.30 -19.44
CA ALA A 222 6.37 -10.63 -20.00
C ALA A 222 7.67 -11.26 -19.48
N GLY A 223 8.73 -10.45 -19.32
CA GLY A 223 10.05 -10.91 -18.89
C GLY A 223 10.22 -11.12 -17.38
N PHE A 224 9.25 -10.76 -16.53
CA PHE A 224 9.38 -10.99 -15.09
C PHE A 224 9.08 -12.44 -14.69
N PRO A 225 9.76 -12.98 -13.66
CA PRO A 225 9.45 -14.30 -13.10
C PRO A 225 7.99 -14.40 -12.62
N GLU A 226 7.37 -15.56 -12.76
CA GLU A 226 6.00 -15.83 -12.28
C GLU A 226 5.93 -16.06 -10.76
N HIS A 227 7.00 -16.56 -10.14
CA HIS A 227 7.16 -16.82 -8.70
C HIS A 227 8.62 -16.70 -8.29
#